data_AF-A0A0H3ZRY6-F1
#
_entry.id   AF-A0A0H3ZRY6-F1
#
_cell.length_a   1.000
_cell.length_b   1.000
_cell.length_c   1.000
_cell.angle_alpha   90.00
_cell.angle_beta   90.00
_cell.angle_gamma   90.00
#
_symmetry.space_group_name_H-M   'P 1'
#
loop_
_entity.id
_entity.type
_entity.pdbx_description
1 polymer ?
#
loop_
_entity_poly.entity_id
_entity_poly.type
_entity_poly.pdbx_seq_one_letter_code
_entity_poly.pdbx_strand_id
1 'polypeptide(L)'
;MTPEECWNKTRELILYVTQVPIIEAYDDRKAKDRPQGTYATLSMKKISPVGAATTSHSKNGEMLASTLSVPCEVLFEYTVHRGFSMDVGYLVTLLTVHEGSRQFQIENGISVWGVDELTRKPEKVNESYEDSVVPVLKIAATLSMSEDVNYADNVAYNINGLTGEVKPEETKELNDESKR
;
A
#
# COMPACT_ATOMS: atom_id res chain seq x y z
N MET A 1 3.90 6.03 5.32
CA MET A 1 2.72 5.32 5.88
C MET A 1 3.09 3.85 6.13
N THR A 2 2.44 3.14 7.03
CA THR A 2 2.65 1.69 7.22
C THR A 2 1.97 0.87 6.11
N PRO A 3 2.34 -0.41 5.89
CA PRO A 3 1.62 -1.26 4.95
C PRO A 3 0.10 -1.34 5.22
N GLU A 4 -0.31 -1.41 6.49
CA GLU A 4 -1.71 -1.45 6.88
C GLU A 4 -2.44 -0.14 6.52
N GLU A 5 -1.81 1.01 6.76
CA GLU A 5 -2.33 2.31 6.31
C GLU A 5 -2.49 2.34 4.79
N CYS A 6 -1.51 1.82 4.04
CA CYS A 6 -1.58 1.73 2.58
C CYS A 6 -2.76 0.86 2.11
N TRP A 7 -2.99 -0.28 2.77
CA TRP A 7 -4.15 -1.13 2.50
C TRP A 7 -5.47 -0.39 2.78
N ASN A 8 -5.58 0.27 3.94
CA ASN A 8 -6.77 1.03 4.33
C ASN A 8 -7.07 2.17 3.35
N LYS A 9 -6.05 2.93 2.96
CA LYS A 9 -6.20 4.04 1.98
C LYS A 9 -6.54 3.55 0.59
N THR A 10 -5.98 2.42 0.16
CA THR A 10 -6.35 1.79 -1.12
C THR A 10 -7.80 1.33 -1.07
N ARG A 11 -8.24 0.72 0.04
CA ARG A 11 -9.64 0.31 0.25
C ARG A 11 -10.60 1.50 0.21
N GLU A 12 -10.29 2.58 0.93
CA GLU A 12 -11.07 3.82 0.93
C GLU A 12 -11.18 4.41 -0.49
N LEU A 13 -10.07 4.48 -1.21
CA LEU A 13 -10.01 4.99 -2.59
C LEU A 13 -10.92 4.20 -3.54
N ILE A 14 -10.89 2.86 -3.48
CA ILE A 14 -11.72 2.00 -4.33
C ILE A 14 -13.20 2.13 -3.92
N LEU A 15 -13.49 2.17 -2.62
CA LEU A 15 -14.85 2.36 -2.11
C LEU A 15 -15.47 3.67 -2.58
N TYR A 16 -14.66 4.73 -2.61
CA TYR A 16 -15.09 6.06 -3.04
C TYR A 16 -15.68 6.05 -4.45
N VAL A 17 -15.10 5.26 -5.36
CA VAL A 17 -15.52 5.17 -6.77
C VAL A 17 -16.57 4.10 -7.01
N THR A 18 -16.37 2.91 -6.44
CA THR A 18 -17.17 1.73 -6.79
C THR A 18 -18.42 1.60 -5.93
N GLN A 19 -18.40 2.14 -4.70
CA GLN A 19 -19.41 1.91 -3.67
C GLN A 19 -19.66 0.42 -3.35
N VAL A 20 -18.79 -0.49 -3.83
CA VAL A 20 -18.88 -1.93 -3.58
C VAL A 20 -18.26 -2.23 -2.23
N PRO A 21 -18.97 -2.90 -1.29
CA PRO A 21 -18.39 -3.27 0.00
C PRO A 21 -17.13 -4.12 -0.18
N ILE A 22 -16.00 -3.65 0.36
CA ILE A 22 -14.71 -4.33 0.29
C ILE A 22 -14.40 -5.03 1.61
N ILE A 23 -14.08 -6.31 1.51
CA ILE A 23 -13.65 -7.18 2.61
C ILE A 23 -12.21 -7.65 2.34
N GLU A 24 -11.48 -8.07 3.37
CA GLU A 24 -10.12 -8.57 3.17
C GLU A 24 -10.13 -9.95 2.50
N ALA A 25 -9.17 -10.26 1.62
CA ALA A 25 -9.19 -11.57 0.93
C ALA A 25 -8.87 -12.76 1.86
N TYR A 26 -8.31 -12.51 3.06
CA TYR A 26 -8.11 -13.49 4.14
C TYR A 26 -9.18 -13.39 5.22
N ASP A 27 -10.34 -12.84 4.88
CA ASP A 27 -11.45 -12.75 5.80
C ASP A 27 -12.01 -14.16 6.10
N ASP A 28 -11.65 -14.67 7.28
CA ASP A 28 -12.03 -15.99 7.82
C ASP A 28 -13.54 -16.11 8.14
N ARG A 29 -14.34 -15.12 7.78
CA ARG A 29 -15.79 -15.17 7.91
C ARG A 29 -16.36 -16.40 7.21
N LYS A 30 -17.22 -17.13 7.92
CA LYS A 30 -17.92 -18.30 7.35
C LYS A 30 -18.75 -17.84 6.16
N ALA A 31 -19.04 -18.75 5.22
CA ALA A 31 -19.80 -18.40 4.00
C ALA A 31 -21.14 -17.68 4.29
N LYS A 32 -21.76 -17.97 5.45
CA LYS A 32 -22.99 -17.32 5.95
C LYS A 32 -22.80 -15.86 6.43
N ASP A 33 -21.59 -15.46 6.77
CA ASP A 33 -21.24 -14.14 7.32
C ASP A 33 -20.74 -13.18 6.21
N ARG A 34 -20.65 -13.67 4.97
CA ARG A 34 -20.34 -12.86 3.78
C ARG A 34 -21.54 -11.97 3.43
N PRO A 35 -21.30 -10.75 2.89
CA PRO A 35 -22.39 -9.86 2.51
C PRO A 35 -23.40 -10.54 1.57
N GLN A 36 -24.69 -10.34 1.82
CA GLN A 36 -25.73 -10.72 0.87
C GLN A 36 -25.74 -9.70 -0.27
N GLY A 37 -25.25 -10.09 -1.45
CA GLY A 37 -25.17 -9.22 -2.64
C GLY A 37 -23.77 -9.16 -3.25
N THR A 38 -23.52 -8.13 -4.06
CA THR A 38 -22.20 -7.87 -4.66
C THR A 38 -21.24 -7.33 -3.61
N TYR A 39 -20.06 -7.93 -3.52
CA TYR A 39 -18.97 -7.49 -2.65
C TYR A 39 -17.64 -7.68 -3.35
N ALA A 40 -16.57 -7.05 -2.87
CA ALA A 40 -15.23 -7.27 -3.38
C ALA A 40 -14.27 -7.72 -2.27
N THR A 41 -13.27 -8.50 -2.65
CA THR A 41 -12.13 -8.83 -1.80
C THR A 41 -10.92 -8.01 -2.23
N LEU A 42 -10.17 -7.48 -1.26
CA LEU A 42 -8.90 -6.78 -1.49
C LEU A 42 -7.81 -7.44 -0.64
N SER A 43 -6.66 -7.77 -1.24
CA SER A 43 -5.49 -8.22 -0.47
C SER A 43 -4.19 -7.66 -1.03
N MET A 44 -3.31 -7.25 -0.13
CA MET A 44 -1.94 -6.91 -0.49
C MET A 44 -1.16 -8.19 -0.82
N LYS A 45 -0.55 -8.24 -2.01
CA LYS A 45 0.17 -9.42 -2.50
C LYS A 45 1.68 -9.26 -2.49
N LYS A 46 2.16 -8.07 -2.83
CA LYS A 46 3.59 -7.80 -2.95
C LYS A 46 3.87 -6.35 -2.62
N ILE A 47 5.01 -6.13 -1.97
CA ILE A 47 5.62 -4.82 -1.79
C ILE A 47 7.01 -4.92 -2.41
N SER A 48 7.37 -4.00 -3.29
CA SER A 48 8.69 -3.95 -3.92
C SER A 48 9.24 -2.52 -3.83
N PRO A 49 10.47 -2.31 -3.34
CA PRO A 49 11.09 -0.99 -3.38
C PRO A 49 11.33 -0.58 -4.84
N VAL A 50 11.05 0.69 -5.15
CA VAL A 50 11.26 1.27 -6.50
C VAL A 50 12.31 2.39 -6.50
N GLY A 51 12.81 2.75 -5.32
CA GLY A 51 13.84 3.76 -5.15
C GLY A 51 14.69 3.50 -3.91
N ALA A 52 15.71 4.34 -3.73
CA ALA A 52 16.51 4.32 -2.52
C ALA A 52 15.66 4.71 -1.32
N ALA A 53 15.88 4.03 -0.20
CA ALA A 53 15.31 4.40 1.07
C ALA A 53 15.98 5.68 1.59
N THR A 54 15.20 6.54 2.24
CA THR A 54 15.63 7.81 2.80
C THR A 54 15.38 7.84 4.31
N THR A 55 16.15 8.64 5.03
CA THR A 55 16.03 8.82 6.47
C THR A 55 15.75 10.29 6.80
N SER A 56 14.88 10.52 7.77
CA SER A 56 14.65 11.83 8.36
C SER A 56 14.74 11.73 9.87
N HIS A 57 15.29 12.75 10.51
CA HIS A 57 15.48 12.78 11.96
C HIS A 57 14.58 13.85 12.58
N SER A 58 13.92 13.51 13.68
CA SER A 58 13.22 14.47 14.52
C SER A 58 13.70 14.35 15.96
N LYS A 59 13.77 15.49 16.64
CA LYS A 59 14.17 15.55 18.05
C LYS A 59 12.92 15.66 18.92
N ASN A 60 12.66 14.64 19.73
CA ASN A 60 11.57 14.64 20.71
C ASN A 60 12.17 14.62 22.13
N GLY A 61 12.30 15.80 22.73
CA GLY A 61 12.95 15.95 24.03
C GLY A 61 14.45 15.63 23.95
N GLU A 62 14.89 14.59 24.67
CA GLU A 62 16.29 14.14 24.72
C GLU A 62 16.64 13.07 23.67
N MET A 63 15.66 12.49 22.98
CA MET A 63 15.88 11.43 21.99
C MET A 63 15.76 11.93 20.55
N LEU A 64 16.58 11.37 19.67
CA LEU A 64 16.41 11.46 18.22
C LEU A 64 15.58 10.25 17.76
N ALA A 65 14.46 10.54 17.11
CA ALA A 65 13.70 9.54 16.37
C ALA A 65 14.12 9.60 14.90
N SER A 66 14.41 8.44 14.30
CA SER A 66 14.63 8.38 12.85
C SER A 66 13.42 7.76 12.19
N THR A 67 12.87 8.46 11.20
CA THR A 67 11.87 7.90 10.30
C THR A 67 12.54 7.52 8.99
N LEU A 68 12.53 6.23 8.70
CA LEU A 68 12.97 5.66 7.44
C LEU A 68 11.78 5.58 6.48
N SER A 69 11.97 6.01 5.25
CA SER A 69 10.95 6.03 4.20
C SER A 69 11.46 5.31 2.95
N VAL A 70 10.65 4.43 2.39
CA VAL A 70 10.97 3.66 1.19
C VAL A 70 9.88 3.89 0.15
N PRO A 71 10.21 4.48 -1.01
CA PRO A 71 9.30 4.50 -2.15
C PRO A 71 9.05 3.06 -2.61
N CYS A 72 7.79 2.64 -2.57
CA CYS A 72 7.40 1.27 -2.87
C CYS A 72 6.33 1.22 -3.96
N GLU A 73 6.41 0.17 -4.76
CA GLU A 73 5.31 -0.40 -5.51
C GLU A 73 4.60 -1.44 -4.64
N VAL A 74 3.28 -1.32 -4.54
CA VAL A 74 2.40 -2.20 -3.76
C VAL A 74 1.35 -2.78 -4.69
N LEU A 75 1.31 -4.12 -4.76
CA LEU A 75 0.37 -4.85 -5.60
C LEU A 75 -0.80 -5.34 -4.77
N PHE A 76 -2.01 -4.98 -5.18
CA PHE A 76 -3.27 -5.38 -4.56
C PHE A 76 -4.09 -6.26 -5.51
N GLU A 77 -4.44 -7.44 -5.05
CA GLU A 77 -5.43 -8.26 -5.73
C GLU A 77 -6.82 -7.79 -5.33
N TYR A 78 -7.61 -7.41 -6.34
CA TYR A 78 -8.99 -6.97 -6.20
C TYR A 78 -9.90 -7.91 -6.99
N THR A 79 -10.96 -8.43 -6.35
CA THR A 79 -11.89 -9.36 -7.01
C THR A 79 -13.32 -9.04 -6.59
N VAL A 80 -14.20 -8.85 -7.56
CA VAL A 80 -15.64 -8.66 -7.30
C VAL A 80 -16.35 -10.01 -7.34
N HIS A 81 -17.15 -10.27 -6.31
CA HIS A 81 -17.92 -11.49 -6.11
C HIS A 81 -19.41 -11.21 -6.26
N ARG A 82 -20.12 -12.11 -6.96
CA ARG A 82 -21.58 -12.08 -7.16
C ARG A 82 -22.11 -10.73 -7.67
N GLY A 83 -21.75 -10.38 -8.90
CA GLY A 83 -22.16 -9.16 -9.59
C GLY A 83 -21.64 -9.11 -11.03
N PHE A 84 -21.58 -7.93 -11.62
CA PHE A 84 -20.91 -7.72 -12.91
C PHE A 84 -19.40 -7.97 -12.80
N SER A 85 -18.80 -8.47 -13.88
CA SER A 85 -17.35 -8.54 -14.00
C SER A 85 -16.78 -7.11 -14.08
N MET A 86 -16.13 -6.65 -13.02
CA MET A 86 -15.34 -5.42 -13.07
C MET A 86 -13.92 -5.76 -13.45
N ASP A 87 -13.52 -5.33 -14.64
CA ASP A 87 -12.13 -5.43 -15.09
C ASP A 87 -11.23 -4.48 -14.26
N VAL A 88 -10.06 -4.95 -13.84
CA VAL A 88 -9.13 -4.15 -13.02
C VAL A 88 -8.60 -2.96 -13.83
N GLY A 89 -8.43 -3.08 -15.14
CA GLY A 89 -8.06 -1.96 -16.02
C GLY A 89 -9.16 -0.89 -16.10
N TYR A 90 -10.43 -1.31 -16.11
CA TYR A 90 -11.55 -0.39 -15.99
C TYR A 90 -11.56 0.34 -14.63
N LEU A 91 -11.29 -0.38 -13.52
CA LEU A 91 -11.14 0.24 -12.21
C LEU A 91 -10.02 1.30 -12.20
N VAL A 92 -8.84 0.98 -12.74
CA VAL A 92 -7.73 1.94 -12.89
C VAL A 92 -8.17 3.19 -13.63
N THR A 93 -8.92 3.03 -14.73
CA THR A 93 -9.42 4.15 -15.52
C THR A 93 -10.31 5.05 -14.65
N LEU A 94 -11.23 4.48 -13.88
CA LEU A 94 -12.10 5.25 -13.00
C LEU A 94 -11.33 5.96 -11.89
N LEU A 95 -10.39 5.28 -11.23
CA LEU A 95 -9.55 5.86 -10.18
C LEU A 95 -8.67 7.01 -10.69
N THR A 96 -8.29 6.97 -11.97
CA THR A 96 -7.42 7.96 -12.60
C THR A 96 -8.20 9.13 -13.17
N VAL A 97 -9.43 8.94 -13.65
CA VAL A 97 -10.22 10.01 -14.28
C VAL A 97 -11.08 10.77 -13.28
N HIS A 98 -11.55 10.11 -12.22
CA HIS A 98 -12.43 10.72 -11.22
C HIS A 98 -11.68 11.77 -10.37
N GLU A 99 -12.19 13.01 -10.34
CA GLU A 99 -11.52 14.14 -9.69
C GLU A 99 -11.33 13.92 -8.19
N GLY A 100 -12.37 13.47 -7.49
CA GLY A 100 -12.26 13.17 -6.05
C GLY A 100 -11.27 12.05 -5.74
N SER A 101 -11.05 11.12 -6.69
CA SER A 101 -10.05 10.06 -6.54
C SER A 101 -8.62 10.60 -6.72
N ARG A 102 -8.42 11.59 -7.60
CA ARG A 102 -7.14 12.29 -7.74
C ARG A 102 -6.81 13.10 -6.49
N GLN A 103 -7.79 13.83 -5.96
CA GLN A 103 -7.62 14.61 -4.74
C GLN A 103 -7.26 13.70 -3.56
N PHE A 104 -7.98 12.58 -3.39
CA PHE A 104 -7.68 11.59 -2.37
C PHE A 104 -6.25 11.02 -2.49
N GLN A 105 -5.81 10.72 -3.72
CA GLN A 105 -4.46 10.22 -3.99
C GLN A 105 -3.39 11.22 -3.53
N ILE A 106 -3.55 12.51 -3.85
CA ILE A 106 -2.63 13.57 -3.45
C ILE A 106 -2.58 13.71 -1.93
N GLU A 107 -3.75 13.79 -1.27
CA GLU A 107 -3.86 13.99 0.18
C GLU A 107 -3.26 12.85 1.00
N ASN A 108 -3.29 11.62 0.47
CA ASN A 108 -2.84 10.44 1.17
C ASN A 108 -1.47 9.92 0.68
N GLY A 109 -0.83 10.63 -0.26
CA GLY A 109 0.49 10.25 -0.77
C GLY A 109 0.51 8.88 -1.45
N ILE A 110 -0.57 8.51 -2.13
CA ILE A 110 -0.65 7.29 -2.95
C ILE A 110 -0.85 7.66 -4.42
N SER A 111 -0.50 6.76 -5.33
CA SER A 111 -0.76 6.93 -6.76
C SER A 111 -1.13 5.62 -7.41
N VAL A 112 -2.17 5.61 -8.23
CA VAL A 112 -2.53 4.45 -9.06
C VAL A 112 -1.64 4.43 -10.30
N TRP A 113 -0.80 3.42 -10.44
CA TRP A 113 0.12 3.28 -11.56
C TRP A 113 -0.42 2.41 -12.69
N GLY A 114 -1.34 1.50 -12.38
CA GLY A 114 -2.01 0.70 -13.39
C GLY A 114 -2.36 -0.70 -12.91
N VAL A 115 -2.26 -1.65 -13.83
CA VAL A 115 -2.45 -3.08 -13.60
C VAL A 115 -1.11 -3.78 -13.80
N ASP A 116 -0.81 -4.74 -12.93
CA ASP A 116 0.29 -5.67 -13.11
C ASP A 116 -0.24 -7.10 -13.21
N GLU A 117 0.59 -8.02 -13.67
CA GLU A 117 0.25 -9.43 -13.85
C GLU A 117 1.04 -10.27 -12.86
N LEU A 118 0.36 -10.84 -11.87
CA LEU A 118 0.99 -11.76 -10.92
C LEU A 118 0.82 -13.21 -11.39
N THR A 119 1.95 -13.84 -11.74
CA THR A 119 1.99 -15.28 -12.01
C THR A 119 1.86 -16.06 -10.72
N ARG A 120 0.80 -16.86 -10.58
CA ARG A 120 0.61 -17.80 -9.47
C ARG A 120 1.30 -19.12 -9.77
N LYS A 121 2.06 -19.63 -8.80
CA LYS A 121 2.60 -21.00 -8.89
C LYS A 121 1.43 -22.00 -8.84
N PRO A 122 1.34 -22.97 -9.77
CA PRO A 122 0.19 -23.88 -9.92
C PRO A 122 -0.21 -24.63 -8.65
N GLU A 123 0.75 -24.95 -7.79
CA GLU A 123 0.56 -25.74 -6.54
C GLU A 123 -0.35 -25.05 -5.49
N LYS A 124 -0.67 -23.77 -5.66
CA LYS A 124 -1.53 -22.99 -4.75
C LYS A 124 -2.88 -22.59 -5.35
N VAL A 125 -3.17 -23.03 -6.57
CA VAL A 125 -4.37 -22.61 -7.31
C VAL A 125 -5.48 -23.63 -7.07
N ASN A 126 -6.52 -23.20 -6.35
CA ASN A 126 -7.77 -23.95 -6.24
C ASN A 126 -8.36 -24.12 -7.66
N GLU A 127 -8.86 -25.31 -7.99
CA GLU A 127 -9.21 -25.79 -9.35
C GLU A 127 -10.17 -24.90 -10.17
N SER A 128 -10.70 -23.81 -9.63
CA SER A 128 -11.64 -22.89 -10.30
C SER A 128 -11.00 -21.69 -11.00
N TYR A 129 -9.68 -21.53 -10.95
CA TYR A 129 -8.97 -20.42 -11.62
C TYR A 129 -8.01 -21.00 -12.66
N GLU A 130 -8.50 -21.25 -13.88
CA GLU A 130 -7.76 -21.93 -14.95
C GLU A 130 -6.62 -21.08 -15.57
N ASP A 131 -6.42 -19.83 -15.18
CA ASP A 131 -5.33 -19.00 -15.67
C ASP A 131 -4.29 -18.67 -14.59
N SER A 132 -3.04 -19.00 -14.89
CA SER A 132 -1.87 -18.78 -14.02
C SER A 132 -1.51 -17.31 -13.79
N VAL A 133 -2.15 -16.38 -14.51
CA VAL A 133 -1.88 -14.94 -14.45
C VAL A 133 -3.11 -14.21 -13.93
N VAL A 134 -2.95 -13.48 -12.83
CA VAL A 134 -4.04 -12.69 -12.22
C VAL A 134 -3.71 -11.21 -12.31
N PRO A 135 -4.56 -10.38 -12.94
CA PRO A 135 -4.37 -8.93 -12.97
C PRO A 135 -4.53 -8.37 -11.55
N VAL A 136 -3.62 -7.48 -11.15
CA VAL A 136 -3.60 -6.84 -9.84
C VAL A 136 -3.42 -5.34 -9.95
N LEU A 137 -4.06 -4.60 -9.05
CA LEU A 137 -3.95 -3.16 -8.97
C LEU A 137 -2.56 -2.77 -8.46
N LYS A 138 -1.86 -1.93 -9.22
CA LYS A 138 -0.52 -1.44 -8.92
C LYS A 138 -0.60 -0.03 -8.34
N ILE A 139 -0.22 0.10 -7.06
CA ILE A 139 -0.20 1.35 -6.32
C ILE A 139 1.25 1.71 -6.01
N ALA A 140 1.61 2.99 -6.15
CA ALA A 140 2.80 3.52 -5.52
C ALA A 140 2.46 4.22 -4.22
N ALA A 141 3.31 3.98 -3.22
CA ALA A 141 3.21 4.58 -1.90
C ALA A 141 4.60 4.67 -1.27
N THR A 142 4.82 5.71 -0.47
CA THR A 142 6.00 5.77 0.40
C THR A 142 5.68 5.09 1.72
N LEU A 143 6.32 3.94 1.95
CA LEU A 143 6.18 3.21 3.19
C LEU A 143 7.20 3.71 4.20
N SER A 144 6.79 3.90 5.45
CA SER A 144 7.63 4.47 6.48
C SER A 144 7.60 3.63 7.74
N MET A 145 8.72 3.61 8.45
CA MET A 145 8.81 3.14 9.82
C MET A 145 9.61 4.12 10.67
N SER A 146 9.26 4.19 11.95
CA SER A 146 9.96 5.01 12.93
C SER A 146 10.66 4.10 13.91
N GLU A 147 11.96 4.34 14.11
CA GLU A 147 12.74 3.66 15.13
C GLU A 147 13.42 4.69 16.04
N ASP A 148 13.43 4.36 17.33
CA ASP A 148 14.19 5.07 18.34
C ASP A 148 15.66 4.64 18.23
N VAL A 149 16.42 5.36 17.42
CA VAL A 149 17.86 5.11 17.25
C VAL A 149 18.65 6.15 18.04
N ASN A 150 19.36 5.68 19.06
CA ASN A 150 20.48 6.43 19.62
C ASN A 150 21.54 6.59 18.53
N TYR A 151 21.68 7.79 17.92
CA TYR A 151 22.74 8.19 16.97
C TYR A 151 23.42 7.01 16.26
N ALA A 152 22.65 6.23 15.49
CA ALA A 152 23.18 5.06 14.80
C ALA A 152 23.60 5.47 13.39
N ASP A 153 24.86 5.19 13.03
CA ASP A 153 25.43 5.47 11.70
C ASP A 153 24.75 4.68 10.57
N ASN A 154 24.00 3.62 10.91
CA ASN A 154 23.16 2.84 10.00
C ASN A 154 21.85 2.53 10.71
N VAL A 155 20.72 2.69 10.01
CA VAL A 155 19.40 2.28 10.47
C VAL A 155 18.97 1.06 9.67
N ALA A 156 18.83 -0.08 10.33
CA ALA A 156 18.24 -1.28 9.73
C ALA A 156 16.72 -1.10 9.64
N TYR A 157 16.09 -1.69 8.62
CA TYR A 157 14.63 -1.68 8.51
C TYR A 157 14.09 -3.06 8.18
N ASN A 158 12.84 -3.30 8.59
CA ASN A 158 12.03 -4.44 8.16
C ASN A 158 10.58 -3.99 7.87
N ILE A 159 10.28 -3.71 6.61
CA ILE A 159 8.93 -3.36 6.17
C ILE A 159 8.29 -4.59 5.55
N ASN A 160 7.58 -5.37 6.36
CA ASN A 160 6.81 -6.54 5.94
C ASN A 160 7.62 -7.53 5.07
N GLY A 161 8.84 -7.86 5.51
CA GLY A 161 9.76 -8.76 4.81
C GLY A 161 10.74 -8.06 3.86
N LEU A 162 10.60 -6.74 3.64
CA LEU A 162 11.64 -5.93 3.01
C LEU A 162 12.65 -5.51 4.07
N THR A 163 13.84 -6.10 4.03
CA THR A 163 14.93 -5.77 4.94
C THR A 163 16.06 -5.04 4.22
N GLY A 164 16.70 -4.11 4.92
CA GLY A 164 17.87 -3.40 4.42
C GLY A 164 18.48 -2.51 5.49
N GLU A 165 19.54 -1.79 5.12
CA GLU A 165 20.20 -0.79 5.96
C GLU A 165 20.40 0.50 5.17
N VAL A 166 20.22 1.63 5.83
CA VAL A 166 20.43 2.95 5.24
C VAL A 166 21.32 3.77 6.16
N LYS A 167 22.30 4.45 5.56
CA LYS A 167 23.09 5.46 6.25
C LYS A 167 22.27 6.74 6.37
N PRO A 168 22.25 7.41 7.52
CA PRO A 168 21.77 8.77 7.62
C PRO A 168 22.45 9.62 6.55
N GLU A 169 21.73 10.06 5.52
CA GLU A 169 22.20 11.17 4.71
C GLU A 169 22.12 12.41 5.60
N GLU A 170 23.27 13.07 5.81
CA GLU A 170 23.44 14.22 6.69
C GLU A 170 22.27 15.20 6.56
N THR A 171 21.41 15.21 7.58
CA THR A 171 20.20 16.03 7.61
C THR A 171 20.56 17.50 7.42
N LYS A 172 19.88 18.18 6.50
CA LYS A 172 19.61 19.61 6.68
C LYS A 172 18.70 19.73 7.91
N GLU A 173 19.26 20.18 9.02
CA GLU A 173 18.47 20.60 10.17
C GLU A 173 17.41 21.60 9.69
N LEU A 174 16.13 21.24 9.84
CA LEU A 174 15.07 22.24 9.80
C LEU A 174 15.23 23.04 11.10
N ASN A 175 16.04 24.10 11.03
CA ASN A 175 16.10 25.07 12.11
C ASN A 175 14.70 25.62 12.31
N ASP A 176 14.16 25.32 13.49
CA ASP A 176 12.92 25.87 14.00
C ASP A 176 13.16 27.37 14.27
N GLU A 177 13.07 28.21 13.23
CA GLU A 177 13.10 29.67 13.34
C GLU A 177 11.79 30.24 13.94
N SER A 178 11.18 29.53 14.89
CA SER A 178 10.02 29.98 15.64
C SER A 178 10.38 30.66 16.97
N LYS A 179 11.59 31.26 17.05
CA LYS A 179 12.01 32.16 18.14
C LYS A 179 12.86 33.32 17.63
N ARG A 180 12.25 34.28 16.94
CA ARG A 180 12.67 35.69 16.95
C ARG A 180 11.46 36.60 16.96
#